data_AF-A0A0R0MMW7-F1
#
_entry.id   AF-A0A0R0MMW7-F1
#
_cell.length_a   1.000
_cell.length_b   1.000
_cell.length_c   1.000
_cell.angle_alpha   90.00
_cell.angle_beta   90.00
_cell.angle_gamma   90.00
#
_symmetry.space_group_name_H-M   'P 1'
#
loop_
_entity.id
_entity.type
_entity.pdbx_description
1 polymer ?
#
loop_
_entity_poly.entity_id
_entity_poly.type
_entity_poly.pdbx_seq_one_letter_code
_entity_poly.pdbx_strand_id
1 'polypeptide(L)'
;MKRAILITGFNNWGKTTHIYSMFGRSRFYMGSTYSIPGVNGQFTVESHSNDDFGEDRFVEAVKDRIAQSPPVEKDIFCAFCPTREDDNDSRRILQGKPFSGFDEIHLLLLKYKWDFHAELRIQDIRNYLSPVANVQFFVVDADASQTTDASRRQARESQIVSYLKRLYP
;
A
#
# COMPACT_ATOMS: atom_id res chain seq x y z
N MET A 1 4.52 16.64 -11.78
CA MET A 1 3.49 15.64 -11.41
C MET A 1 2.67 16.26 -10.28
N LYS A 2 1.38 16.00 -10.21
CA LYS A 2 0.52 16.52 -9.13
C LYS A 2 0.81 15.69 -7.88
N ARG A 3 1.08 16.34 -6.74
CA ARG A 3 1.47 15.68 -5.50
C ARG A 3 0.25 15.00 -4.86
N ALA A 4 0.37 13.77 -4.36
CA ALA A 4 -0.68 13.01 -3.67
C ALA A 4 -0.13 12.19 -2.49
N ILE A 5 -1.00 11.84 -1.54
CA ILE A 5 -0.73 10.74 -0.60
C ILE A 5 -1.56 9.56 -1.08
N LEU A 6 -0.95 8.64 -1.83
CA LEU A 6 -1.65 7.51 -2.44
C LEU A 6 -1.45 6.25 -1.60
N ILE A 7 -2.54 5.52 -1.32
CA ILE A 7 -2.49 4.18 -0.73
C ILE A 7 -3.14 3.14 -1.64
N THR A 8 -2.47 2.02 -1.87
CA THR A 8 -2.89 0.91 -2.74
C THR A 8 -2.22 -0.43 -2.36
N GLY A 9 -2.20 -1.45 -3.21
CA GLY A 9 -1.42 -2.68 -3.00
C GLY A 9 -1.21 -3.53 -4.25
N PHE A 10 -0.18 -4.38 -4.24
CA PHE A 10 0.26 -5.17 -5.40
C PHE A 10 -0.19 -6.64 -5.37
N ASN A 11 -0.78 -7.18 -4.31
CA ASN A 11 -1.11 -8.62 -4.30
C ASN A 11 -2.35 -8.90 -3.44
N ASN A 12 -2.95 -10.08 -3.59
CA ASN A 12 -4.03 -10.61 -2.76
C ASN A 12 -3.58 -11.10 -1.38
N TRP A 13 -2.94 -10.21 -0.62
CA TRP A 13 -2.52 -10.46 0.77
C TRP A 13 -3.55 -10.00 1.81
N GLY A 14 -4.80 -9.76 1.40
CA GLY A 14 -5.85 -9.21 2.27
C GLY A 14 -5.87 -7.69 2.36
N LYS A 15 -5.16 -7.00 1.45
CA LYS A 15 -5.09 -5.53 1.36
C LYS A 15 -6.47 -4.86 1.30
N THR A 16 -7.41 -5.41 0.55
CA THR A 16 -8.74 -4.81 0.33
C THR A 16 -9.50 -4.78 1.64
N THR A 17 -9.42 -5.87 2.42
CA THR A 17 -9.97 -5.94 3.77
C THR A 17 -9.34 -4.90 4.69
N HIS A 18 -8.01 -4.77 4.66
CA HIS A 18 -7.31 -3.78 5.50
C HIS A 18 -7.63 -2.34 5.11
N ILE A 19 -7.62 -2.01 3.82
CA ILE A 19 -8.02 -0.69 3.32
C ILE A 19 -9.46 -0.39 3.76
N TYR A 20 -10.39 -1.32 3.55
CA TYR A 20 -11.79 -1.09 3.91
C TYR A 20 -12.00 -0.91 5.41
N SER A 21 -11.30 -1.71 6.23
CA SER A 21 -11.35 -1.59 7.69
C SER A 21 -10.78 -0.25 8.17
N MET A 22 -9.59 0.13 7.70
CA MET A 22 -8.91 1.36 8.13
C MET A 22 -9.69 2.63 7.75
N PHE A 23 -10.32 2.66 6.58
CA PHE A 23 -11.13 3.80 6.13
C PHE A 23 -12.61 3.70 6.53
N GLY A 24 -13.04 2.58 7.13
CA GLY A 24 -14.45 2.32 7.46
C GLY A 24 -15.39 2.30 6.25
N ARG A 25 -14.88 2.01 5.03
CA ARG A 25 -15.66 2.06 3.79
C ARG A 25 -15.07 1.25 2.65
N SER A 26 -15.91 0.87 1.68
CA SER A 26 -15.53 0.04 0.54
C SER A 26 -15.53 0.75 -0.82
N ARG A 27 -15.87 2.05 -0.86
CA ARG A 27 -15.94 2.83 -2.11
C ARG A 27 -15.09 4.08 -2.02
N PHE A 28 -14.24 4.27 -3.03
CA PHE A 28 -13.31 5.39 -3.15
C PHE A 28 -13.47 6.06 -4.53
N TYR A 29 -14.03 7.25 -4.55
CA TYR A 29 -14.35 8.03 -5.74
C TYR A 29 -13.13 8.79 -6.26
N MET A 30 -13.05 8.97 -7.58
CA MET A 30 -12.01 9.76 -8.21
C MET A 30 -12.04 11.21 -7.73
N GLY A 31 -10.87 11.84 -7.60
CA GLY A 31 -10.71 13.23 -7.14
C GLY A 31 -11.06 13.48 -5.66
N SER A 32 -11.43 12.45 -4.91
CA SER A 32 -11.74 12.54 -3.48
C SER A 32 -10.58 12.05 -2.63
N THR A 33 -10.43 12.63 -1.44
CA THR A 33 -9.53 12.13 -0.40
C THR A 33 -10.30 11.58 0.79
N TYR A 34 -9.62 10.73 1.55
CA TYR A 34 -10.18 10.03 2.69
C TYR A 34 -9.23 10.07 3.88
N SER A 35 -9.80 10.15 5.07
CA SER A 35 -9.04 10.11 6.31
C SER A 35 -9.11 8.73 6.96
N ILE A 36 -8.02 8.33 7.59
CA ILE A 36 -7.97 7.21 8.52
C ILE A 36 -8.11 7.80 9.92
N PRO A 37 -9.03 7.31 10.78
CA PRO A 37 -9.20 7.85 12.12
C PRO A 37 -7.89 7.93 12.92
N GLY A 38 -7.56 9.15 13.36
CA GLY A 38 -6.35 9.44 14.14
C GLY A 38 -5.07 9.61 13.33
N VAL A 39 -5.09 9.45 12.00
CA VAL A 39 -3.94 9.78 11.13
C VAL A 39 -4.16 11.17 10.56
N ASN A 40 -3.18 12.08 10.71
CA ASN A 40 -3.28 13.44 10.17
C ASN A 40 -2.91 13.48 8.67
N GLY A 41 -3.65 12.71 7.88
CA GLY A 41 -3.41 12.54 6.44
C GLY A 41 -4.71 12.44 5.65
N GLN A 42 -4.69 12.98 4.44
CA GLN A 42 -5.77 12.87 3.46
C GLN A 42 -5.26 12.02 2.30
N PHE A 43 -5.83 10.83 2.16
CA PHE A 43 -5.35 9.81 1.23
C PHE A 43 -6.20 9.79 -0.03
N THR A 44 -5.55 9.84 -1.18
CA THR A 44 -6.10 9.24 -2.40
C THR A 44 -5.99 7.73 -2.25
N VAL A 45 -7.03 7.00 -2.62
CA VAL A 45 -7.07 5.54 -2.47
C VAL A 45 -7.35 4.90 -3.82
N GLU A 46 -6.48 3.97 -4.21
CA GLU A 46 -6.75 2.99 -5.27
C GLU A 46 -6.85 1.61 -4.62
N SER A 47 -8.08 1.15 -4.40
CA SER A 47 -8.35 -0.07 -3.63
C SER A 47 -8.13 -1.35 -4.41
N HIS A 48 -8.04 -1.27 -5.74
CA HIS A 48 -7.72 -2.42 -6.58
C HIS A 48 -6.21 -2.67 -6.56
N SER A 49 -5.84 -3.93 -6.70
CA SER A 49 -4.49 -4.35 -7.07
C SER A 49 -4.31 -4.43 -8.57
N ASN A 50 -3.05 -4.37 -8.98
CA ASN A 50 -2.52 -5.09 -10.14
C ASN A 50 -3.03 -6.53 -10.30
N ASP A 51 -3.25 -7.36 -9.27
CA ASP A 51 -3.88 -8.69 -9.47
C ASP A 51 -5.31 -8.60 -10.04
N ASP A 52 -6.02 -7.51 -9.75
CA ASP A 52 -7.38 -7.29 -10.27
C ASP A 52 -7.36 -6.77 -11.72
N PHE A 53 -6.26 -6.14 -12.14
CA PHE A 53 -6.18 -5.33 -13.35
C PHE A 53 -5.11 -5.77 -14.37
N GLY A 54 -4.11 -6.55 -13.96
CA GLY A 54 -2.82 -6.64 -14.64
C GLY A 54 -1.99 -5.35 -14.46
N GLU A 55 -0.71 -5.41 -14.81
CA GLU A 55 0.23 -4.29 -14.66
C GLU A 55 -0.22 -3.01 -15.37
N ASP A 56 -0.48 -3.08 -16.69
CA ASP A 56 -0.78 -1.89 -17.50
C ASP A 56 -2.00 -1.13 -17.02
N ARG A 57 -3.11 -1.84 -16.75
CA ARG A 57 -4.36 -1.21 -16.28
C ARG A 57 -4.23 -0.69 -14.85
N PHE A 58 -3.44 -1.33 -14.00
CA PHE A 58 -3.15 -0.83 -12.66
C PHE A 58 -2.36 0.46 -12.70
N VAL A 59 -1.30 0.51 -13.53
CA VAL A 59 -0.52 1.72 -13.74
C VAL A 59 -1.42 2.86 -14.21
N GLU A 60 -2.34 2.59 -15.14
CA GLU A 60 -3.24 3.61 -15.67
C GLU A 60 -4.29 4.07 -14.65
N ALA A 61 -4.89 3.14 -13.88
CA ALA A 61 -5.78 3.48 -12.78
C ALA A 61 -5.09 4.40 -11.75
N VAL A 62 -3.84 4.09 -11.40
CA VAL A 62 -3.04 4.92 -10.49
C VAL A 62 -2.74 6.30 -11.10
N LYS A 63 -2.38 6.37 -12.39
CA LYS A 63 -2.17 7.68 -13.07
C LYS A 63 -3.43 8.54 -13.03
N ASP A 64 -4.59 7.96 -13.33
CA ASP A 64 -5.88 8.68 -13.32
C ASP A 64 -6.23 9.18 -11.91
N ARG A 65 -5.98 8.38 -10.89
CA ARG A 65 -6.14 8.76 -9.48
C ARG A 65 -5.25 9.96 -9.13
N ILE A 66 -3.98 9.91 -9.49
CA ILE A 66 -3.01 10.98 -9.21
C ILE A 66 -3.41 12.27 -9.94
N ALA A 67 -3.80 12.18 -11.21
CA ALA A 67 -4.22 13.35 -12.00
C ALA A 67 -5.38 14.12 -11.35
N GLN A 68 -6.31 13.40 -10.72
CA GLN A 68 -7.47 13.99 -10.06
C GLN A 68 -7.25 14.32 -8.58
N SER A 69 -6.19 13.81 -7.95
CA SER A 69 -5.90 14.04 -6.52
C SER A 69 -5.68 15.51 -6.20
N PRO A 70 -6.12 16.04 -5.04
CA PRO A 70 -5.75 17.39 -4.63
C PRO A 70 -4.23 17.49 -4.40
N PRO A 71 -3.61 18.65 -4.70
CA PRO A 71 -2.18 18.82 -4.46
C PRO A 71 -1.87 18.78 -2.96
N VAL A 72 -0.85 18.03 -2.56
CA VAL A 72 -0.31 17.99 -1.19
C VAL A 72 1.13 18.52 -1.15
N GLU A 73 1.69 18.78 0.03
CA GLU A 73 3.05 19.29 0.14
C GLU A 73 4.13 18.24 -0.19
N LYS A 74 3.88 16.97 0.14
CA LYS A 74 4.81 15.84 -0.05
C LYS A 74 4.13 14.70 -0.81
N ASP A 75 4.78 14.18 -1.85
CA ASP A 75 4.23 13.10 -2.68
C ASP A 75 4.63 11.75 -2.08
N ILE A 76 3.68 11.03 -1.49
CA ILE A 76 3.94 9.76 -0.80
C ILE A 76 3.09 8.64 -1.39
N PHE A 77 3.76 7.54 -1.73
CA PHE A 77 3.10 6.31 -2.17
C PHE A 77 3.20 5.24 -1.08
N CYS A 78 2.07 4.66 -0.69
CA CYS A 78 1.99 3.56 0.28
C CYS A 78 1.38 2.33 -0.40
N ALA A 79 2.06 1.18 -0.40
CA ALA A 79 1.52 -0.04 -0.99
C ALA A 79 1.70 -1.28 -0.14
N PHE A 80 0.68 -2.14 -0.14
CA PHE A 80 0.72 -3.46 0.48
C PHE A 80 1.38 -4.50 -0.42
N CYS A 81 2.33 -5.25 0.14
CA CYS A 81 2.97 -6.49 -0.36
C CYS A 81 3.31 -6.53 -1.87
N PRO A 82 4.59 -6.55 -2.26
CA PRO A 82 5.01 -6.57 -3.67
C PRO A 82 4.68 -7.88 -4.41
N THR A 83 4.66 -7.83 -5.74
CA THR A 83 4.62 -8.98 -6.67
C THR A 83 5.91 -9.16 -7.44
N ARG A 84 6.11 -10.37 -7.98
CA ARG A 84 7.27 -10.76 -8.79
C ARG A 84 6.84 -11.74 -9.89
N GLU A 85 5.78 -11.40 -10.61
CA GLU A 85 5.29 -12.15 -11.76
C GLU A 85 5.70 -11.43 -13.05
N ASP A 86 5.95 -12.14 -14.14
CA ASP A 86 6.57 -11.57 -15.35
C ASP A 86 5.72 -10.46 -16.00
N ASP A 87 4.39 -10.56 -15.89
CA ASP A 87 3.38 -9.62 -16.35
C ASP A 87 2.85 -8.71 -15.22
N ASN A 88 3.43 -8.83 -14.02
CA ASN A 88 3.00 -8.14 -12.83
C ASN A 88 4.16 -7.97 -11.82
N ASP A 89 5.17 -7.20 -12.21
CA ASP A 89 6.44 -7.08 -11.50
C ASP A 89 6.52 -5.76 -10.73
N SER A 90 6.44 -5.84 -9.39
CA SER A 90 6.41 -4.62 -8.56
C SER A 90 7.67 -3.76 -8.71
N ARG A 91 8.84 -4.35 -8.96
CA ARG A 91 10.06 -3.56 -9.18
C ARG A 91 9.94 -2.72 -10.44
N ARG A 92 9.55 -3.33 -11.57
CA ARG A 92 9.34 -2.65 -12.85
C ARG A 92 8.29 -1.54 -12.72
N ILE A 93 7.18 -1.83 -12.05
CA ILE A 93 6.12 -0.84 -11.80
C ILE A 93 6.66 0.35 -10.99
N LEU A 94 7.34 0.08 -9.86
CA LEU A 94 7.83 1.12 -8.97
C LEU A 94 8.95 1.97 -9.58
N GLN A 95 9.77 1.40 -10.46
CA GLN A 95 10.80 2.13 -11.21
C GLN A 95 10.22 2.94 -12.39
N GLY A 96 8.99 2.64 -12.81
CA GLY A 96 8.29 3.32 -13.89
C GLY A 96 7.47 4.53 -13.42
N LYS A 97 7.02 5.34 -14.38
CA LYS A 97 6.03 6.39 -14.12
C LYS A 97 4.64 5.76 -13.91
N PRO A 98 3.82 6.26 -12.96
CA PRO A 98 4.04 7.50 -12.21
C PRO A 98 4.85 7.34 -10.92
N PHE A 99 5.08 6.11 -10.46
CA PHE A 99 5.65 5.79 -9.13
C PHE A 99 7.05 6.37 -8.91
N SER A 100 7.90 6.37 -9.93
CA SER A 100 9.25 6.94 -9.87
C SER A 100 9.29 8.46 -9.61
N GLY A 101 8.14 9.14 -9.64
CA GLY A 101 8.01 10.57 -9.37
C GLY A 101 7.68 10.92 -7.91
N PHE A 102 7.36 9.93 -7.08
CA PHE A 102 7.06 10.15 -5.65
C PHE A 102 8.33 10.45 -4.86
N ASP A 103 8.22 11.26 -3.80
CA ASP A 103 9.35 11.58 -2.92
C ASP A 103 9.72 10.35 -2.07
N GLU A 104 8.72 9.63 -1.57
CA GLU A 104 8.88 8.43 -0.75
C GLU A 104 7.87 7.33 -1.14
N ILE A 105 8.35 6.08 -1.17
CA ILE A 105 7.55 4.89 -1.44
C ILE A 105 7.61 3.98 -0.22
N HIS A 106 6.51 3.86 0.52
CA HIS A 106 6.40 3.01 1.70
C HIS A 106 5.72 1.69 1.36
N LEU A 107 6.48 0.60 1.39
CA LEU A 107 5.95 -0.74 1.25
C LEU A 107 5.58 -1.33 2.61
N LEU A 108 4.29 -1.52 2.81
CA LEU A 108 3.69 -2.17 3.97
C LEU A 108 3.69 -3.69 3.71
N LEU A 109 4.66 -4.39 4.28
CA LEU A 109 4.88 -5.82 4.10
C LEU A 109 4.10 -6.59 5.17
N LEU A 110 2.93 -7.12 4.83
CA LEU A 110 2.19 -8.04 5.70
C LEU A 110 2.96 -9.35 5.79
N LYS A 111 3.68 -9.57 6.90
CA LYS A 111 4.60 -10.71 7.05
C LYS A 111 3.87 -12.04 6.85
N TYR A 112 2.67 -12.16 7.41
CA TYR A 112 1.80 -13.31 7.21
C TYR A 112 0.61 -12.92 6.34
N LYS A 113 0.21 -13.83 5.45
CA LYS A 113 -1.03 -13.67 4.68
C LYS A 113 -2.21 -13.67 5.65
N TRP A 114 -3.31 -13.04 5.26
CA TRP A 114 -4.47 -12.83 6.14
C TRP A 114 -4.98 -14.09 6.85
N ASP A 115 -4.86 -15.26 6.21
CA ASP A 115 -5.23 -16.62 6.66
C ASP A 115 -4.04 -17.47 7.11
N PHE A 116 -2.84 -16.89 7.23
CA PHE A 116 -1.62 -17.51 7.74
C PHE A 116 -1.07 -18.69 6.91
N HIS A 117 -1.59 -18.95 5.71
CA HIS A 117 -1.07 -20.05 4.88
C HIS A 117 0.28 -19.73 4.20
N ALA A 118 0.71 -18.47 4.23
CA ALA A 118 1.95 -18.01 3.63
C ALA A 118 2.65 -16.95 4.50
N GLU A 119 3.98 -16.95 4.44
CA GLU A 119 4.87 -15.99 5.08
C GLU A 119 5.78 -15.34 4.05
N LEU A 120 5.92 -14.01 4.11
CA LEU A 120 6.84 -13.26 3.26
C LEU A 120 8.29 -13.50 3.67
N ARG A 121 9.14 -13.75 2.67
CA ARG A 121 10.59 -13.72 2.82
C ARG A 121 11.09 -12.28 2.79
N ILE A 122 11.02 -11.60 3.94
CA ILE A 122 11.29 -10.16 4.05
C ILE A 122 12.66 -9.77 3.49
N GLN A 123 13.71 -10.55 3.76
CA GLN A 123 15.05 -10.21 3.29
C GLN A 123 15.17 -10.36 1.77
N ASP A 124 14.54 -11.37 1.18
CA ASP A 124 14.52 -11.56 -0.28
C ASP A 124 13.83 -10.38 -0.97
N ILE A 125 12.71 -9.90 -0.40
CA ILE A 125 11.98 -8.73 -0.89
C ILE A 125 12.86 -7.47 -0.86
N ARG A 126 13.54 -7.22 0.27
CA ARG A 126 14.44 -6.07 0.41
C ARG A 126 15.58 -6.12 -0.60
N ASN A 127 16.19 -7.29 -0.79
CA ASN A 127 17.25 -7.48 -1.77
C ASN A 127 16.74 -7.23 -3.20
N TYR A 128 15.59 -7.80 -3.54
CA TYR A 128 14.96 -7.67 -4.85
C TYR A 128 14.59 -6.21 -5.20
N LEU A 129 14.07 -5.46 -4.23
CA LEU A 129 13.66 -4.06 -4.39
C LEU A 129 14.75 -3.04 -4.04
N SER A 130 15.95 -3.48 -3.66
CA SER A 130 17.09 -2.58 -3.39
C SER A 130 17.42 -1.59 -4.53
N PRO A 131 17.14 -1.88 -5.83
CA PRO A 131 17.38 -0.92 -6.90
C PRO A 131 16.25 0.11 -7.10
N VAL A 132 15.14 -0.01 -6.38
CA VAL A 132 14.09 1.01 -6.37
C VAL A 132 14.57 2.12 -5.44
N ALA A 133 14.83 3.31 -5.99
CA ALA A 133 15.16 4.46 -5.18
C ALA A 133 14.02 4.77 -4.21
N ASN A 134 14.29 5.53 -3.14
CA ASN A 134 13.29 6.10 -2.23
C ASN A 134 12.26 5.13 -1.61
N VAL A 135 12.51 3.82 -1.71
CA VAL A 135 11.68 2.78 -1.10
C VAL A 135 12.01 2.60 0.38
N GLN A 136 10.98 2.60 1.20
CA GLN A 136 11.00 2.36 2.63
C GLN A 136 10.18 1.10 2.91
N PHE A 137 10.70 0.22 3.76
CA PHE A 137 10.01 -1.02 4.10
C PHE A 137 9.49 -0.96 5.53
N PHE A 138 8.20 -1.21 5.70
CA PHE A 138 7.59 -1.41 7.00
C PHE A 138 7.00 -2.81 7.10
N VAL A 139 7.52 -3.61 8.03
CA VAL A 139 7.05 -4.98 8.26
C VAL A 139 5.87 -4.93 9.23
N VAL A 140 4.78 -5.60 8.87
CA VAL A 140 3.59 -5.77 9.69
C VAL A 140 3.54 -7.22 10.15
N ASP A 141 3.75 -7.43 11.44
CA ASP A 141 3.94 -8.74 12.08
C ASP A 141 3.34 -8.82 13.50
N ALA A 142 2.60 -7.79 13.94
CA ALA A 142 1.93 -7.75 15.24
C ALA A 142 0.88 -8.87 15.44
N ASP A 143 0.49 -9.53 14.36
CA ASP A 143 -0.43 -10.66 14.34
C ASP A 143 0.22 -12.01 14.65
N ALA A 144 1.55 -12.10 14.69
CA ALA A 144 2.27 -13.37 14.84
C ALA A 144 1.89 -14.18 16.10
N SER A 145 1.58 -13.49 17.21
CA SER A 145 1.19 -14.13 18.47
C SER A 145 -0.33 -14.23 18.68
N GLN A 146 -1.12 -13.77 17.71
CA GLN A 146 -2.57 -13.72 17.83
C GLN A 146 -3.21 -15.04 17.36
N THR A 147 -4.20 -15.52 18.10
CA THR A 147 -4.80 -16.86 17.90
C THR A 147 -6.13 -16.85 17.16
N THR A 148 -6.76 -15.69 16.98
CA THR A 148 -8.04 -15.56 16.28
C THR A 148 -7.93 -14.59 15.10
N ASP A 149 -8.71 -14.81 14.05
CA ASP A 149 -8.67 -13.95 12.86
C ASP A 149 -9.03 -12.49 13.17
N ALA A 150 -9.96 -12.27 14.10
CA ALA A 150 -10.33 -10.94 14.56
C ALA A 150 -9.17 -10.22 15.26
N SER A 151 -8.47 -10.91 16.19
CA SER A 151 -7.32 -10.34 16.91
C SER A 151 -6.12 -10.12 15.99
N ARG A 152 -5.86 -11.04 15.05
CA ARG A 152 -4.86 -10.90 14.00
C ARG A 152 -5.10 -9.66 13.15
N ARG A 153 -6.33 -9.50 12.63
CA ARG A 153 -6.72 -8.33 11.83
C ARG A 153 -6.53 -7.04 12.60
N GLN A 154 -7.03 -6.97 13.84
CA GLN A 154 -6.90 -5.79 14.70
C GLN A 154 -5.44 -5.44 14.97
N ALA A 155 -4.58 -6.43 15.24
CA ALA A 155 -3.16 -6.21 15.49
C ALA A 155 -2.43 -5.64 14.26
N ARG A 156 -2.66 -6.21 13.06
CA ARG A 156 -2.11 -5.69 11.80
C ARG A 156 -2.54 -4.24 11.57
N GLU A 157 -3.84 -3.97 11.69
CA GLU A 157 -4.40 -2.64 11.45
C GLU A 157 -3.87 -1.61 12.46
N SER A 158 -3.77 -1.99 13.73
CA SER A 158 -3.21 -1.12 14.77
C SER A 158 -1.75 -0.77 14.48
N GLN A 159 -0.95 -1.73 14.03
CA GLN A 159 0.45 -1.52 13.65
C GLN A 159 0.58 -0.64 12.41
N ILE A 160 -0.25 -0.86 11.37
CA ILE A 160 -0.29 -0.04 10.16
C ILE A 160 -0.69 1.39 10.51
N VAL A 161 -1.80 1.59 11.22
CA VAL A 161 -2.27 2.93 11.62
C VAL A 161 -1.23 3.65 12.48
N SER A 162 -0.57 2.96 13.40
CA SER A 162 0.52 3.53 14.21
C SER A 162 1.72 3.95 13.37
N TYR A 163 2.04 3.22 12.30
CA TYR A 163 3.05 3.62 11.34
C TYR A 163 2.63 4.85 10.53
N LEU A 164 1.42 4.86 9.99
CA LEU A 164 0.88 5.99 9.25
C LEU A 164 0.83 7.25 10.13
N LYS A 165 0.42 7.16 11.40
CA LYS A 165 0.49 8.29 12.36
C LYS A 165 1.89 8.89 12.50
N ARG A 166 2.95 8.08 12.39
CA ARG A 166 4.33 8.59 12.44
C ARG A 166 4.74 9.28 11.15
N LEU A 167 4.21 8.84 10.01
CA LEU A 167 4.43 9.48 8.71
C LEU A 167 3.61 10.76 8.54
N TYR A 168 2.43 10.80 9.17
CA TYR A 168 1.46 11.89 9.10
C TYR A 168 1.05 12.32 10.53
N PRO A 169 1.96 13.01 11.25
CA PRO A 169 1.72 13.44 12.63
C PRO A 169 0.66 14.54 12.74
#